data_AF-A0A534JE63-F1
#
_entry.id   AF-A0A534JE63-F1
#
_cell.length_a   1.000
_cell.length_b   1.000
_cell.length_c   1.000
_cell.angle_alpha   90.00
_cell.angle_beta   90.00
_cell.angle_gamma   90.00
#
_symmetry.space_group_name_H-M   'P 1'
#
loop_
_entity.id
_entity.type
_entity.pdbx_description
1 polymer ?
#
loop_
_entity_poly.entity_id
_entity_poly.type
_entity_poly.pdbx_seq_one_letter_code
_entity_poly.pdbx_strand_id
1 'polypeptide(L)'
;ATKLSGVDLIETATSRHLAAVFTQIIEFSEGELRQMIGWYLDRFDVQNIKTIVRGKLFGATPEEVLEDIVAAGSMRESFLQSLIQEPTLEEVFDRLEGTIYAQALASLGETPSTLKKWNEWEDLVTRLYYENLLAVVPERTESTRLMREWVRREIDIVNLKTLLRLWAQKVTLPYDPFIDGGLELPKSALAEMLAMDVNALGARLREYAFAEDIAARLKDLQALGLGALVRSVEKIHLLTAGRQAHVHPLSVLPILDYIDRKEREVQNLRIIARGKESALPAEVIRDLLVV
;
A
#
# COMPACT_ATOMS: atom_id res chain seq x y z
N ALA A 1 -21.14 7.31 -20.92
CA ALA A 1 -20.88 5.95 -20.41
C ALA A 1 -19.88 5.28 -21.34
N THR A 2 -18.63 5.22 -20.92
CA THR A 2 -17.55 4.53 -21.64
C THR A 2 -17.90 3.05 -21.70
N LYS A 3 -17.88 2.46 -22.90
CA LYS A 3 -18.28 1.07 -23.11
C LYS A 3 -17.09 0.19 -22.74
N LEU A 4 -16.97 -0.15 -21.45
CA LEU A 4 -15.93 -1.07 -20.97
C LEU A 4 -16.02 -2.39 -21.74
N SER A 5 -14.86 -2.95 -22.11
CA SER A 5 -14.78 -4.21 -22.85
C SER A 5 -13.52 -4.98 -22.46
N GLY A 6 -13.42 -6.26 -22.81
CA GLY A 6 -12.20 -7.03 -22.60
C GLY A 6 -11.77 -7.12 -21.13
N VAL A 7 -10.48 -6.94 -20.87
CA VAL A 7 -9.89 -7.01 -19.53
C VAL A 7 -10.38 -5.90 -18.61
N ASP A 8 -10.69 -4.72 -19.14
CA ASP A 8 -11.13 -3.56 -18.33
C ASP A 8 -12.44 -3.85 -17.58
N LEU A 9 -13.30 -4.74 -18.13
CA LEU A 9 -14.48 -5.25 -17.43
C LEU A 9 -14.12 -6.11 -16.22
N ILE A 10 -13.08 -6.94 -16.33
CA ILE A 10 -12.60 -7.78 -15.23
C ILE A 10 -12.03 -6.89 -14.13
N GLU A 11 -11.18 -5.92 -14.49
CA GLU A 11 -10.58 -5.00 -13.51
C GLU A 11 -11.66 -4.20 -12.78
N THR A 12 -12.58 -3.57 -13.53
CA THR A 12 -13.70 -2.82 -12.93
C THR A 12 -14.57 -3.70 -12.04
N ALA A 13 -14.92 -4.91 -12.49
CA ALA A 13 -15.77 -5.82 -11.72
C ALA A 13 -15.07 -6.26 -10.42
N THR A 14 -13.78 -6.58 -10.47
CA THR A 14 -13.00 -6.97 -9.30
C THR A 14 -12.80 -5.82 -8.31
N SER A 15 -12.53 -4.59 -8.78
CA SER A 15 -12.45 -3.40 -7.93
C SER A 15 -13.78 -3.10 -7.23
N ARG A 16 -14.90 -3.15 -7.96
CA ARG A 16 -16.25 -2.97 -7.37
C ARG A 16 -16.60 -4.07 -6.38
N HIS A 17 -16.24 -5.31 -6.69
CA HIS A 17 -16.43 -6.43 -5.76
C HIS A 17 -15.61 -6.24 -4.48
N LEU A 18 -14.35 -5.79 -4.60
CA LEU A 18 -13.50 -5.50 -3.44
C LEU A 18 -14.13 -4.43 -2.55
N ALA A 19 -14.56 -3.31 -3.14
CA ALA A 19 -15.26 -2.24 -2.44
C ALA A 19 -16.55 -2.73 -1.74
N ALA A 20 -17.36 -3.54 -2.42
CA ALA A 20 -18.59 -4.10 -1.85
C ALA A 20 -18.30 -5.02 -0.65
N VAL A 21 -17.30 -5.89 -0.75
CA VAL A 21 -16.91 -6.79 0.34
C VAL A 21 -16.40 -5.99 1.55
N PHE A 22 -15.55 -4.99 1.35
CA PHE A 22 -15.02 -4.21 2.47
C PHE A 22 -16.08 -3.32 3.11
N THR A 23 -17.03 -2.81 2.33
CA THR A 23 -18.23 -2.14 2.85
C THR A 23 -19.03 -3.08 3.75
N GLN A 24 -19.26 -4.33 3.33
CA GLN A 24 -19.95 -5.33 4.15
C GLN A 24 -19.21 -5.62 5.46
N ILE A 25 -17.87 -5.73 5.44
CA ILE A 25 -17.08 -5.93 6.66
C ILE A 25 -17.29 -4.77 7.65
N ILE A 26 -17.26 -3.53 7.16
CA ILE A 26 -17.54 -2.35 7.98
C ILE A 26 -18.98 -2.40 8.53
N GLU A 27 -19.96 -2.76 7.71
CA GLU A 27 -21.38 -2.87 8.09
C GLU A 27 -21.67 -3.95 9.14
N PHE A 28 -20.92 -5.06 9.13
CA PHE A 28 -21.00 -6.07 10.19
C PHE A 28 -20.30 -5.66 11.50
N SER A 29 -19.48 -4.61 11.44
CA SER A 29 -18.71 -4.12 12.60
C SER A 29 -19.46 -3.01 13.33
N GLU A 30 -19.38 -3.02 14.65
CA GLU A 30 -20.03 -2.05 15.53
C GLU A 30 -19.00 -1.27 16.40
N GLY A 31 -19.42 -0.12 16.92
CA GLY A 31 -18.67 0.65 17.92
C GLY A 31 -17.23 0.99 17.50
N GLU A 32 -16.27 0.69 18.39
CA GLU A 32 -14.84 0.95 18.19
C GLU A 32 -14.24 0.09 17.06
N LEU A 33 -14.69 -1.17 16.92
CA LEU A 33 -14.18 -2.07 15.88
C LEU A 33 -14.48 -1.54 14.48
N ARG A 34 -15.69 -1.00 14.28
CA ARG A 34 -16.09 -0.34 13.03
C ARG A 34 -15.15 0.81 12.66
N GLN A 35 -14.81 1.64 13.65
CA GLN A 35 -13.92 2.79 13.43
C GLN A 35 -12.51 2.33 13.06
N MET A 36 -11.97 1.37 13.81
CA MET A 36 -10.64 0.81 13.55
C MET A 36 -10.52 0.18 12.16
N ILE A 37 -11.50 -0.63 11.74
CA ILE A 37 -11.51 -1.22 10.40
C ILE A 37 -11.68 -0.14 9.32
N GLY A 38 -12.54 0.86 9.56
CA GLY A 38 -12.70 1.99 8.65
C GLY A 38 -11.38 2.72 8.41
N TRP A 39 -10.68 3.10 9.48
CA TRP A 39 -9.36 3.73 9.37
C TRP A 39 -8.31 2.84 8.71
N TYR A 40 -8.37 1.53 8.94
CA TYR A 40 -7.48 0.58 8.24
C TYR A 40 -7.75 0.51 6.73
N LEU A 41 -9.01 0.66 6.32
CA LEU A 41 -9.41 0.65 4.91
C LEU A 41 -9.17 2.00 4.21
N ASP A 42 -8.93 3.09 4.94
CA ASP A 42 -8.56 4.39 4.35
C ASP A 42 -7.22 4.34 3.58
N ARG A 43 -6.43 3.25 3.70
CA ARG A 43 -5.31 2.98 2.78
C ARG A 43 -5.73 2.97 1.31
N PHE A 44 -6.98 2.59 1.01
CA PHE A 44 -7.50 2.65 -0.35
C PHE A 44 -7.69 4.11 -0.80
N ASP A 45 -8.19 4.98 0.06
CA ASP A 45 -8.29 6.42 -0.25
C ASP A 45 -6.91 7.05 -0.41
N VAL A 46 -5.95 6.66 0.45
CA VAL A 46 -4.55 7.05 0.29
C VAL A 46 -4.01 6.69 -1.09
N GLN A 47 -4.24 5.46 -1.55
CA GLN A 47 -3.80 5.04 -2.88
C GLN A 47 -4.57 5.77 -3.99
N ASN A 48 -5.89 5.91 -3.86
CA ASN A 48 -6.74 6.60 -4.83
C ASN A 48 -6.30 8.05 -5.03
N ILE A 49 -6.11 8.82 -3.94
CA ILE A 49 -5.71 10.23 -4.04
C ILE A 49 -4.32 10.37 -4.66
N LYS A 50 -3.36 9.49 -4.32
CA LYS A 50 -2.06 9.46 -5.00
C LYS A 50 -2.20 9.18 -6.50
N THR A 51 -3.04 8.22 -6.87
CA THR A 51 -3.31 7.90 -8.28
C THR A 51 -3.92 9.10 -9.01
N ILE A 52 -4.86 9.83 -8.40
CA ILE A 52 -5.47 11.04 -8.97
C ILE A 52 -4.43 12.14 -9.17
N VAL A 53 -3.65 12.46 -8.13
CA VAL A 53 -2.61 13.51 -8.20
C VAL A 53 -1.55 13.15 -9.24
N ARG A 54 -1.09 11.88 -9.26
CA ARG A 54 -0.15 11.37 -10.26
C ARG A 54 -0.71 11.48 -11.67
N GLY A 55 -1.97 11.08 -11.87
CA GLY A 55 -2.66 11.18 -13.14
C GLY A 55 -2.67 12.60 -13.69
N LYS A 56 -3.00 13.59 -12.84
CA LYS A 56 -2.98 15.01 -13.23
C LYS A 56 -1.56 15.52 -13.50
N LEU A 57 -0.58 15.16 -12.68
CA LEU A 57 0.82 15.56 -12.88
C LEU A 57 1.40 15.07 -14.20
N PHE A 58 1.05 13.86 -14.62
CA PHE A 58 1.61 13.22 -15.81
C PHE A 58 0.66 13.21 -17.03
N GLY A 59 -0.46 13.92 -16.94
CA GLY A 59 -1.39 14.12 -18.05
C GLY A 59 -2.18 12.86 -18.45
N ALA A 60 -2.40 11.93 -17.52
CA ALA A 60 -3.29 10.80 -17.73
C ALA A 60 -4.74 11.27 -17.92
N THR A 61 -5.47 10.57 -18.79
CA THR A 61 -6.89 10.84 -19.03
C THR A 61 -7.74 10.45 -17.81
N PRO A 62 -8.91 11.07 -17.62
CA PRO A 62 -9.86 10.67 -16.58
C PRO A 62 -10.19 9.18 -16.59
N GLU A 63 -10.29 8.59 -17.78
CA GLU A 63 -10.57 7.17 -17.98
C GLU A 63 -9.43 6.29 -17.45
N GLU A 64 -8.18 6.59 -17.82
CA GLU A 64 -7.00 5.85 -17.33
C GLU A 64 -6.87 5.94 -15.81
N VAL A 65 -7.12 7.11 -15.22
CA VAL A 65 -7.09 7.27 -13.76
C VAL A 65 -8.18 6.45 -13.10
N LEU A 66 -9.39 6.44 -13.68
CA LEU A 66 -10.56 5.73 -13.13
C LEU A 66 -10.35 4.21 -13.09
N GLU A 67 -9.63 3.63 -14.05
CA GLU A 67 -9.33 2.19 -14.11
C GLU A 67 -8.55 1.70 -12.88
N ASP A 68 -7.78 2.58 -12.25
CA ASP A 68 -6.97 2.27 -11.07
C ASP A 68 -7.62 2.66 -9.74
N ILE A 69 -8.83 3.20 -9.75
CA ILE A 69 -9.55 3.57 -8.52
C ILE A 69 -10.22 2.35 -7.89
N VAL A 70 -10.02 2.23 -6.57
CA VAL A 70 -10.73 1.25 -5.73
C VAL A 70 -11.41 1.97 -4.59
N ALA A 71 -12.71 2.25 -4.75
CA ALA A 71 -13.53 2.98 -3.78
C ALA A 71 -13.90 2.13 -2.55
N ALA A 72 -12.89 1.67 -1.81
CA ALA A 72 -13.05 0.79 -0.66
C ALA A 72 -12.65 1.43 0.68
N GLY A 73 -12.23 2.71 0.67
CA GLY A 73 -12.01 3.52 1.87
C GLY A 73 -13.25 4.33 2.25
N SER A 74 -13.06 5.36 3.08
CA SER A 74 -14.10 6.32 3.48
C SER A 74 -14.69 7.16 2.33
N MET A 75 -13.93 7.41 1.26
CA MET A 75 -14.35 8.25 0.15
C MET A 75 -15.25 7.48 -0.83
N ARG A 76 -16.45 8.01 -1.07
CA ARG A 76 -17.40 7.43 -2.03
C ARG A 76 -16.85 7.49 -3.45
N GLU A 77 -17.18 6.49 -4.27
CA GLU A 77 -16.82 6.43 -5.70
C GLU A 77 -17.20 7.71 -6.45
N SER A 78 -18.39 8.27 -6.17
CA SER A 78 -18.84 9.52 -6.80
C SER A 78 -17.97 10.74 -6.45
N PHE A 79 -17.43 10.78 -5.22
CA PHE A 79 -16.52 11.84 -4.80
C PHE A 79 -15.18 11.70 -5.51
N LEU A 80 -14.60 10.48 -5.52
CA LEU A 80 -13.36 10.18 -6.24
C LEU A 80 -13.49 10.50 -7.74
N GLN A 81 -14.58 10.07 -8.37
CA GLN A 81 -14.88 10.41 -9.77
C GLN A 81 -14.94 11.92 -9.98
N SER A 82 -15.58 12.66 -9.08
CA SER A 82 -15.63 14.12 -9.20
C SER A 82 -14.26 14.79 -9.05
N LEU A 83 -13.34 14.25 -8.24
CA LEU A 83 -11.97 14.75 -8.14
C LEU A 83 -11.18 14.51 -9.43
N ILE A 84 -11.38 13.35 -10.08
CA ILE A 84 -10.73 13.03 -11.36
C ILE A 84 -11.13 14.03 -12.46
N GLN A 85 -12.37 14.53 -12.41
CA GLN A 85 -12.91 15.47 -13.40
C GLN A 85 -12.42 16.91 -13.18
N GLU A 86 -11.81 17.23 -12.04
CA GLU A 86 -11.27 18.57 -11.80
C GLU A 86 -10.16 18.91 -12.83
N PRO A 87 -10.12 20.15 -13.34
CA PRO A 87 -9.22 20.50 -14.43
C PRO A 87 -7.76 20.60 -14.00
N THR A 88 -7.48 21.06 -12.78
CA THR A 88 -6.11 21.23 -12.26
C THR A 88 -5.94 20.62 -10.88
N LEU A 89 -4.68 20.57 -10.42
CA LEU A 89 -4.37 20.11 -9.07
C LEU A 89 -4.88 21.08 -8.00
N GLU A 90 -4.97 22.39 -8.29
CA GLU A 90 -5.57 23.36 -7.38
C GLU A 90 -6.98 22.95 -6.97
N GLU A 91 -7.88 22.72 -7.94
CA GLU A 91 -9.26 22.39 -7.58
C GLU A 91 -9.36 21.02 -6.89
N VAL A 92 -8.46 20.08 -7.20
CA VAL A 92 -8.34 18.82 -6.45
C VAL A 92 -7.97 19.09 -4.99
N PHE A 93 -6.92 19.88 -4.73
CA PHE A 93 -6.43 20.13 -3.38
C PHE A 93 -7.34 21.04 -2.56
N ASP A 94 -8.06 21.99 -3.18
CA ASP A 94 -9.11 22.79 -2.53
C ASP A 94 -10.19 21.88 -1.93
N ARG A 95 -10.55 20.81 -2.64
CA ARG A 95 -11.53 19.82 -2.20
C ARG A 95 -10.97 18.80 -1.19
N LEU A 96 -9.65 18.79 -1.00
CA LEU A 96 -8.94 17.97 -0.01
C LEU A 96 -8.47 18.82 1.19
N GLU A 97 -8.95 20.07 1.33
CA GLU A 97 -8.63 20.91 2.48
C GLU A 97 -9.00 20.22 3.80
N GLY A 98 -8.15 20.38 4.83
CA GLY A 98 -8.35 19.77 6.14
C GLY A 98 -8.03 18.28 6.21
N THR A 99 -7.57 17.66 5.12
CA THR A 99 -7.14 16.26 5.08
C THR A 99 -5.62 16.11 5.17
N ILE A 100 -5.14 14.88 5.38
CA ILE A 100 -3.71 14.54 5.35
C ILE A 100 -3.05 14.87 4.00
N TYR A 101 -3.81 14.93 2.91
CA TYR A 101 -3.29 15.19 1.57
C TYR A 101 -2.85 16.66 1.43
N ALA A 102 -3.71 17.58 1.87
CA ALA A 102 -3.40 19.00 1.92
C ALA A 102 -2.32 19.30 2.99
N GLN A 103 -2.37 18.63 4.14
CA GLN A 103 -1.33 18.73 5.18
C GLN A 103 0.05 18.33 4.65
N ALA A 104 0.11 17.22 3.88
CA ALA A 104 1.34 16.76 3.27
C ALA A 104 1.91 17.83 2.32
N LEU A 105 1.07 18.38 1.43
CA LEU A 105 1.49 19.41 0.48
C LEU A 105 2.02 20.67 1.19
N ALA A 106 1.27 21.15 2.20
CA ALA A 106 1.66 22.32 2.98
C ALA A 106 3.01 22.13 3.69
N SER A 107 3.30 20.93 4.19
CA SER A 107 4.56 20.61 4.87
C SER A 107 5.78 20.66 3.93
N LEU A 108 5.58 20.50 2.62
CA LEU A 108 6.66 20.63 1.63
C LEU A 108 6.96 22.09 1.26
N GLY A 109 6.07 23.02 1.64
CA GLY A 109 6.13 24.42 1.21
C GLY A 109 5.87 24.60 -0.29
N GLU A 110 5.23 23.63 -0.94
CA GLU A 110 4.84 23.68 -2.35
C GLU A 110 3.35 24.01 -2.50
N THR A 111 2.97 24.47 -3.69
CA THR A 111 1.57 24.70 -4.06
C THR A 111 1.15 23.67 -5.10
N PRO A 112 -0.16 23.39 -5.30
CA PRO A 112 -0.61 22.40 -6.26
C PRO A 112 -0.01 22.56 -7.67
N SER A 113 0.02 23.78 -8.23
CA SER A 113 0.61 24.11 -9.54
C SER A 113 2.12 23.96 -9.62
N THR A 114 2.80 23.99 -8.48
CA THR A 114 4.27 23.95 -8.41
C THR A 114 4.79 22.66 -7.82
N LEU A 115 3.93 21.65 -7.64
CA LEU A 115 4.27 20.36 -7.03
C LEU A 115 5.32 19.62 -7.87
N LYS A 116 6.58 19.74 -7.47
CA LYS A 116 7.75 19.07 -8.06
C LYS A 116 8.19 17.88 -7.23
N LYS A 117 8.04 17.97 -5.91
CA LYS A 117 8.40 16.92 -4.95
C LYS A 117 7.28 15.89 -4.76
N TRP A 118 6.61 15.48 -5.83
CA TRP A 118 5.46 14.58 -5.76
C TRP A 118 5.79 13.23 -5.10
N ASN A 119 6.99 12.68 -5.31
CA ASN A 119 7.45 11.47 -4.62
C ASN A 119 7.52 11.67 -3.09
N GLU A 120 8.10 12.80 -2.65
CA GLU A 120 8.18 13.14 -1.23
C GLU A 120 6.79 13.38 -0.63
N TRP A 121 5.89 13.98 -1.40
CA TRP A 121 4.48 14.12 -1.02
C TRP A 121 3.80 12.75 -0.86
N GLU A 122 3.98 11.82 -1.79
CA GLU A 122 3.39 10.47 -1.69
C GLU A 122 3.91 9.73 -0.44
N ASP A 123 5.20 9.80 -0.16
CA ASP A 123 5.81 9.18 1.02
C ASP A 123 5.30 9.83 2.33
N LEU A 124 5.19 11.17 2.35
CA LEU A 124 4.63 11.93 3.47
C LEU A 124 3.15 11.61 3.71
N VAL A 125 2.33 11.50 2.67
CA VAL A 125 0.93 11.06 2.80
C VAL A 125 0.86 9.65 3.42
N THR A 126 1.72 8.72 2.99
CA THR A 126 1.79 7.38 3.59
C THR A 126 2.13 7.45 5.07
N ARG A 127 3.11 8.27 5.43
CA ARG A 127 3.55 8.45 6.81
C ARG A 127 2.44 9.03 7.68
N LEU A 128 1.75 10.09 7.23
CA LEU A 128 0.62 10.68 7.94
C LEU A 128 -0.54 9.69 8.12
N TYR A 129 -0.80 8.84 7.12
CA TYR A 129 -1.78 7.77 7.22
C TYR A 129 -1.45 6.80 8.37
N TYR A 130 -0.23 6.24 8.40
CA TYR A 130 0.15 5.30 9.46
C TYR A 130 0.27 5.96 10.84
N GLU A 131 0.74 7.21 10.89
CA GLU A 131 0.78 8.00 12.13
C GLU A 131 -0.63 8.16 12.71
N ASN A 132 -1.59 8.59 11.88
CA ASN A 132 -2.98 8.73 12.29
C ASN A 132 -3.59 7.38 12.67
N LEU A 133 -3.38 6.33 11.88
CA LEU A 133 -3.88 4.99 12.17
C LEU A 133 -3.37 4.45 13.51
N LEU A 134 -2.09 4.66 13.83
CA LEU A 134 -1.55 4.30 15.14
C LEU A 134 -2.08 5.21 16.25
N ALA A 135 -2.32 6.50 16.01
CA ALA A 135 -2.87 7.39 17.03
C ALA A 135 -4.29 6.99 17.44
N VAL A 136 -5.08 6.46 16.51
CA VAL A 136 -6.49 6.12 16.72
C VAL A 136 -6.74 4.69 17.20
N VAL A 137 -5.78 3.76 17.03
CA VAL A 137 -5.86 2.39 17.58
C VAL A 137 -5.26 2.35 19.00
N PRO A 138 -6.07 2.26 20.06
CA PRO A 138 -5.60 2.45 21.43
C PRO A 138 -4.99 1.17 22.03
N GLU A 139 -3.97 1.29 22.87
CA GLU A 139 -3.39 0.14 23.60
C GLU A 139 -4.13 -0.13 24.93
N ARG A 140 -5.43 -0.43 24.86
CA ARG A 140 -6.26 -0.64 26.07
C ARG A 140 -6.60 -2.10 26.34
N THR A 141 -6.73 -2.91 25.29
CA THR A 141 -7.15 -4.30 25.38
C THR A 141 -6.16 -5.18 24.63
N GLU A 142 -6.22 -6.50 24.85
CA GLU A 142 -5.42 -7.43 24.05
C GLU A 142 -5.76 -7.33 22.57
N SER A 143 -7.04 -7.25 22.20
CA SER A 143 -7.48 -7.15 20.81
C SER A 143 -6.96 -5.90 20.11
N THR A 144 -7.00 -4.74 20.78
CA THR A 144 -6.51 -3.48 20.19
C THR A 144 -4.98 -3.42 20.17
N ARG A 145 -4.30 -4.05 21.15
CA ARG A 145 -2.84 -4.26 21.11
C ARG A 145 -2.43 -5.14 19.93
N LEU A 146 -3.13 -6.25 19.68
CA LEU A 146 -2.87 -7.13 18.54
C LEU A 146 -3.05 -6.40 17.21
N MET A 147 -4.12 -5.60 17.05
CA MET A 147 -4.30 -4.76 15.87
C MET A 147 -3.17 -3.74 15.69
N ARG A 148 -2.73 -3.13 16.80
CA ARG A 148 -1.62 -2.19 16.74
C ARG A 148 -0.32 -2.88 16.32
N GLU A 149 0.01 -4.04 16.91
CA GLU A 149 1.17 -4.84 16.51
C GLU A 149 1.11 -5.24 15.02
N TRP A 150 -0.08 -5.56 14.51
CA TRP A 150 -0.32 -5.78 13.08
C TRP A 150 0.07 -4.57 12.23
N VAL A 151 -0.46 -3.39 12.55
CA VAL A 151 -0.15 -2.14 11.82
C VAL A 151 1.34 -1.81 11.91
N ARG A 152 1.96 -1.99 13.08
CA ARG A 152 3.40 -1.76 13.26
C ARG A 152 4.25 -2.73 12.43
N ARG A 153 3.81 -3.98 12.29
CA ARG A 153 4.46 -4.93 11.37
C ARG A 153 4.25 -4.55 9.91
N GLU A 154 3.07 -4.06 9.54
CA GLU A 154 2.81 -3.56 8.19
C GLU A 154 3.75 -2.39 7.84
N ILE A 155 4.02 -1.50 8.79
CA ILE A 155 5.02 -0.43 8.65
C ILE A 155 6.42 -1.01 8.38
N ASP A 156 6.87 -2.03 9.13
CA ASP A 156 8.15 -2.70 8.85
C ASP A 156 8.20 -3.29 7.43
N ILE A 157 7.10 -3.87 6.96
CA ILE A 157 6.96 -4.43 5.60
C ILE A 157 7.02 -3.33 4.54
N VAL A 158 6.34 -2.21 4.74
CA VAL A 158 6.39 -1.05 3.83
C VAL A 158 7.81 -0.48 3.79
N ASN A 159 8.43 -0.28 4.94
CA ASN A 159 9.81 0.20 5.03
C ASN A 159 10.81 -0.77 4.39
N LEU A 160 10.65 -2.08 4.55
CA LEU A 160 11.49 -3.07 3.91
C LEU A 160 11.34 -3.03 2.39
N LYS A 161 10.12 -2.87 1.85
CA LYS A 161 9.90 -2.66 0.41
C LYS A 161 10.62 -1.40 -0.07
N THR A 162 10.50 -0.29 0.67
CA THR A 162 11.17 0.98 0.34
C THR A 162 12.70 0.83 0.35
N LEU A 163 13.25 0.21 1.40
CA LEU A 163 14.68 -0.09 1.52
C LEU A 163 15.17 -0.88 0.31
N LEU A 164 14.54 -2.02 0.00
CA LEU A 164 14.99 -2.89 -1.09
C LEU A 164 14.84 -2.23 -2.46
N ARG A 165 13.82 -1.39 -2.67
CA ARG A 165 13.66 -0.59 -3.90
C ARG A 165 14.82 0.38 -4.08
N LEU A 166 15.11 1.19 -3.07
CA LEU A 166 16.18 2.19 -3.12
C LEU A 166 17.55 1.53 -3.24
N TRP A 167 17.78 0.49 -2.44
CA TRP A 167 19.03 -0.28 -2.46
C TRP A 167 19.30 -0.96 -3.81
N ALA A 168 18.30 -1.65 -4.37
CA ALA A 168 18.48 -2.36 -5.65
C ALA A 168 18.71 -1.41 -6.82
N GLN A 169 18.08 -0.23 -6.81
CA GLN A 169 18.25 0.79 -7.83
C GLN A 169 19.43 1.73 -7.57
N LYS A 170 20.09 1.63 -6.41
CA LYS A 170 21.15 2.54 -5.94
C LYS A 170 20.70 4.01 -5.95
N VAL A 171 19.46 4.25 -5.53
CA VAL A 171 18.86 5.58 -5.44
C VAL A 171 19.02 6.11 -4.02
N THR A 172 19.57 7.33 -3.91
CA THR A 172 19.59 8.11 -2.67
C THR A 172 18.58 9.23 -2.78
N LEU A 173 17.72 9.36 -1.78
CA LEU A 173 16.74 10.45 -1.69
C LEU A 173 17.29 11.60 -0.84
N PRO A 174 16.94 12.86 -1.14
CA PRO A 174 17.36 14.02 -0.34
C PRO A 174 16.52 14.19 0.95
N TYR A 175 15.57 13.30 1.18
CA TYR A 175 14.68 13.26 2.34
C TYR A 175 14.61 11.83 2.88
N ASP A 176 13.99 11.69 4.05
CA ASP A 176 13.77 10.40 4.71
C ASP A 176 12.43 9.79 4.25
N PRO A 177 12.47 8.68 3.48
CA PRO A 177 11.27 8.05 2.93
C PRO A 177 10.61 7.04 3.90
N PHE A 178 11.24 6.79 5.06
CA PHE A 178 10.79 5.73 5.96
C PHE A 178 9.73 6.22 6.96
N ILE A 179 8.83 5.31 7.28
CA ILE A 179 7.70 5.54 8.18
C ILE A 179 8.11 5.14 9.60
N ASP A 180 7.80 6.00 10.56
CA ASP A 180 8.02 5.75 11.99
C ASP A 180 6.99 4.79 12.59
N GLY A 181 7.29 4.21 13.75
CA GLY A 181 6.33 3.36 14.48
C GLY A 181 6.34 1.88 14.10
N GLY A 182 7.34 1.42 13.33
CA GLY A 182 7.56 -0.01 13.05
C GLY A 182 7.63 -0.88 14.32
N LEU A 183 7.45 -2.20 14.15
CA LEU A 183 7.47 -3.16 15.27
C LEU A 183 8.91 -3.53 15.64
N GLU A 184 9.72 -3.89 14.65
CA GLU A 184 11.09 -4.38 14.84
C GLU A 184 12.15 -3.55 14.13
N LEU A 185 11.80 -2.85 13.04
CA LEU A 185 12.79 -2.26 12.12
C LEU A 185 12.92 -0.74 12.30
N PRO A 186 13.89 -0.24 13.10
CA PRO A 186 14.04 1.19 13.33
C PRO A 186 14.62 1.91 12.10
N LYS A 187 14.25 3.19 11.93
CA LYS A 187 14.71 4.02 10.80
C LYS A 187 16.21 4.21 10.71
N SER A 188 16.90 4.25 11.85
CA SER A 188 18.36 4.28 11.87
C SER A 188 18.96 3.03 11.22
N ALA A 189 18.42 1.84 11.50
CA ALA A 189 18.87 0.61 10.86
C ALA A 189 18.56 0.59 9.36
N LEU A 190 17.38 1.10 8.95
CA LEU A 190 17.01 1.24 7.54
C LEU A 190 18.00 2.15 6.77
N ALA A 191 18.34 3.30 7.35
CA ALA A 191 19.29 4.25 6.78
C ALA A 191 20.69 3.65 6.65
N GLU A 192 21.16 2.91 7.67
CA GLU A 192 22.44 2.19 7.62
C GLU A 192 22.46 1.12 6.52
N MET A 193 21.36 0.37 6.36
CA MET A 193 21.23 -0.71 5.39
C MET A 193 21.32 -0.25 3.93
N LEU A 194 20.89 0.98 3.61
CA LEU A 194 20.93 1.52 2.25
C LEU A 194 22.36 1.54 1.65
N ALA A 195 23.38 1.72 2.49
CA ALA A 195 24.77 1.80 2.06
C ALA A 195 25.48 0.44 2.01
N MET A 196 24.83 -0.63 2.46
CA MET A 196 25.45 -1.96 2.57
C MET A 196 25.57 -2.67 1.22
N ASP A 197 26.61 -3.48 1.06
CA ASP A 197 26.65 -4.45 -0.05
C ASP A 197 25.66 -5.60 0.19
N VAL A 198 25.47 -6.46 -0.82
CA VAL A 198 24.51 -7.56 -0.74
C VAL A 198 24.80 -8.57 0.38
N ASN A 199 26.07 -8.76 0.74
CA ASN A 199 26.44 -9.69 1.81
C ASN A 199 26.14 -9.10 3.18
N ALA A 200 26.54 -7.84 3.40
CA ALA A 200 26.31 -7.11 4.62
C ALA A 200 24.80 -6.87 4.85
N LEU A 201 24.07 -6.47 3.80
CA LEU A 201 22.62 -6.32 3.87
C LEU A 201 21.94 -7.65 4.20
N GLY A 202 22.33 -8.73 3.52
CA GLY A 202 21.81 -10.06 3.81
C GLY A 202 22.09 -10.48 5.26
N ALA A 203 23.31 -10.24 5.77
CA ALA A 203 23.63 -10.54 7.17
C ALA A 203 22.78 -9.71 8.15
N ARG A 204 22.63 -8.41 7.87
CA ARG A 204 21.84 -7.49 8.70
C ARG A 204 20.35 -7.84 8.73
N LEU A 205 19.78 -8.24 7.58
CA LEU A 205 18.38 -8.66 7.50
C LEU A 205 18.11 -9.97 8.26
N ARG A 206 19.09 -10.87 8.42
CA ARG A 206 18.92 -12.11 9.20
C ARG A 206 18.69 -11.87 10.70
N GLU A 207 18.99 -10.68 11.20
CA GLU A 207 18.71 -10.32 12.59
C GLU A 207 17.21 -10.13 12.85
N TYR A 208 16.40 -9.99 11.79
CA TYR A 208 14.96 -9.80 11.87
C TYR A 208 14.24 -11.07 11.41
N ALA A 209 13.54 -11.74 12.32
CA ALA A 209 12.92 -13.05 12.04
C ALA A 209 11.95 -13.01 10.85
N PHE A 210 11.24 -11.89 10.66
CA PHE A 210 10.32 -11.74 9.54
C PHE A 210 11.02 -11.58 8.17
N ALA A 211 12.30 -11.18 8.14
CA ALA A 211 13.06 -10.95 6.92
C ALA A 211 14.01 -12.11 6.57
N GLU A 212 14.04 -13.20 7.36
CA GLU A 212 14.97 -14.31 7.19
C GLU A 212 14.95 -14.95 5.79
N ASP A 213 13.76 -15.21 5.23
CA ASP A 213 13.62 -15.79 3.88
C ASP A 213 14.19 -14.88 2.79
N ILE A 214 13.95 -13.56 2.89
CA ILE A 214 14.56 -12.58 1.99
C ILE A 214 16.07 -12.59 2.16
N ALA A 215 16.56 -12.56 3.40
CA ALA A 215 17.97 -12.49 3.70
C ALA A 215 18.75 -13.71 3.20
N ALA A 216 18.12 -14.90 3.23
CA ALA A 216 18.68 -16.13 2.68
C ALA A 216 18.78 -16.10 1.15
N ARG A 217 17.84 -15.44 0.47
CA ARG A 217 17.68 -15.45 -1.00
C ARG A 217 18.04 -14.12 -1.68
N LEU A 218 18.58 -13.17 -0.93
CA LEU A 218 18.74 -11.78 -1.37
C LEU A 218 19.51 -11.64 -2.68
N LYS A 219 20.61 -12.40 -2.85
CA LYS A 219 21.41 -12.40 -4.09
C LYS A 219 20.61 -12.89 -5.29
N ASP A 220 19.90 -13.99 -5.12
CA ASP A 220 19.10 -14.60 -6.19
C ASP A 220 17.94 -13.67 -6.57
N LEU A 221 17.25 -13.11 -5.57
CA LEU A 221 16.17 -12.15 -5.76
C LEU A 221 16.67 -10.88 -6.46
N GLN A 222 17.86 -10.38 -6.08
CA GLN A 222 18.48 -9.24 -6.75
C GLN A 222 18.78 -9.55 -8.22
N ALA A 223 19.31 -10.74 -8.52
CA ALA A 223 19.60 -11.18 -9.88
C ALA A 223 18.33 -11.34 -10.74
N LEU A 224 17.21 -11.75 -10.14
CA LEU A 224 15.89 -11.81 -10.77
C LEU A 224 15.25 -10.42 -10.97
N GLY A 225 15.80 -9.38 -10.35
CA GLY A 225 15.40 -8.00 -10.51
C GLY A 225 14.41 -7.50 -9.45
N LEU A 226 14.13 -6.20 -9.51
CA LEU A 226 13.36 -5.48 -8.50
C LEU A 226 11.96 -6.07 -8.25
N GLY A 227 11.29 -6.52 -9.32
CA GLY A 227 9.96 -7.11 -9.19
C GLY A 227 9.97 -8.35 -8.29
N ALA A 228 10.98 -9.22 -8.42
CA ALA A 228 11.11 -10.42 -7.58
C ALA A 228 11.38 -10.05 -6.12
N LEU A 229 12.25 -9.06 -5.87
CA LEU A 229 12.49 -8.53 -4.52
C LEU A 229 11.21 -8.02 -3.87
N VAL A 230 10.46 -7.13 -4.54
CA VAL A 230 9.23 -6.55 -3.97
C VAL A 230 8.18 -7.64 -3.71
N ARG A 231 7.97 -8.56 -4.64
CA ARG A 231 7.03 -9.68 -4.47
C ARG A 231 7.41 -10.61 -3.33
N SER A 232 8.72 -10.80 -3.06
CA SER A 232 9.16 -11.62 -1.93
C SER A 232 8.76 -10.99 -0.57
N VAL A 233 8.79 -9.66 -0.47
CA VAL A 233 8.33 -8.94 0.72
C VAL A 233 6.81 -9.05 0.87
N GLU A 234 6.07 -8.91 -0.23
CA GLU A 234 4.60 -9.10 -0.25
C GLU A 234 4.21 -10.51 0.21
N LYS A 235 4.98 -11.53 -0.20
CA LYS A 235 4.74 -12.91 0.23
C LYS A 235 4.93 -13.08 1.74
N ILE A 236 6.00 -12.51 2.29
CA ILE A 236 6.26 -12.54 3.74
C ILE A 236 5.15 -11.85 4.52
N HIS A 237 4.62 -10.74 4.00
CA HIS A 237 3.49 -10.05 4.61
C HIS A 237 2.30 -11.01 4.77
N LEU A 238 1.84 -11.63 3.68
CA LEU A 238 0.69 -12.54 3.68
C LEU A 238 0.89 -13.79 4.54
N LEU A 239 2.10 -14.34 4.57
CA LEU A 239 2.42 -15.50 5.40
C LEU A 239 2.44 -15.13 6.89
N THR A 240 2.93 -13.94 7.22
CA THR A 240 3.00 -13.49 8.61
C THR A 240 1.64 -13.08 9.14
N ALA A 241 0.89 -12.32 8.34
CA ALA A 241 -0.52 -12.00 8.55
C ALA A 241 -1.35 -13.26 8.86
N GLY A 242 -1.27 -14.28 8.00
CA GLY A 242 -2.00 -15.53 8.17
C GLY A 242 -1.64 -16.31 9.44
N ARG A 243 -0.34 -16.36 9.79
CA ARG A 243 0.11 -16.99 11.04
C ARG A 243 -0.45 -16.27 12.26
N GLN A 244 -0.39 -14.94 12.30
CA GLN A 244 -0.90 -14.17 13.44
C GLN A 244 -2.42 -14.31 13.58
N ALA A 245 -3.17 -14.27 12.48
CA ALA A 245 -4.60 -14.51 12.47
C ALA A 245 -4.97 -15.91 12.98
N HIS A 246 -4.22 -16.94 12.58
CA HIS A 246 -4.42 -18.31 13.05
C HIS A 246 -4.12 -18.49 14.55
N VAL A 247 -3.10 -17.81 15.08
CA VAL A 247 -2.75 -17.85 16.51
C VAL A 247 -3.77 -17.11 17.37
N HIS A 248 -4.40 -16.06 16.84
CA HIS A 248 -5.38 -15.23 17.56
C HIS A 248 -6.76 -15.24 16.87
N PRO A 249 -7.46 -16.39 16.78
CA PRO A 249 -8.68 -16.53 15.98
C PRO A 249 -9.89 -15.77 16.53
N LEU A 250 -9.88 -15.37 17.81
CA LEU A 250 -10.95 -14.59 18.45
C LEU A 250 -10.61 -13.08 18.53
N SER A 251 -9.61 -12.62 17.77
CA SER A 251 -9.22 -11.21 17.68
C SER A 251 -9.74 -10.58 16.38
N VAL A 252 -9.35 -9.33 16.08
CA VAL A 252 -9.61 -8.69 14.78
C VAL A 252 -8.68 -9.20 13.67
N LEU A 253 -7.58 -9.88 14.01
CA LEU A 253 -6.57 -10.29 13.04
C LEU A 253 -7.10 -11.18 11.90
N PRO A 254 -8.05 -12.12 12.10
CA PRO A 254 -8.67 -12.86 10.99
C PRO A 254 -9.39 -11.97 9.98
N ILE A 255 -9.97 -10.85 10.42
CA ILE A 255 -10.62 -9.87 9.53
C ILE A 255 -9.55 -9.14 8.71
N LEU A 256 -8.44 -8.74 9.33
CA LEU A 256 -7.33 -8.07 8.65
C LEU A 256 -6.62 -9.00 7.65
N ASP A 257 -6.36 -10.25 8.03
CA ASP A 257 -5.81 -11.28 7.12
C ASP A 257 -6.75 -11.54 5.94
N TYR A 258 -8.08 -11.57 6.18
CA TYR A 258 -9.04 -11.68 5.10
C TYR A 258 -8.97 -10.48 4.15
N ILE A 259 -8.88 -9.25 4.67
CA ILE A 259 -8.75 -8.03 3.86
C ILE A 259 -7.50 -8.11 2.97
N ASP A 260 -6.34 -8.43 3.54
CA ASP A 260 -5.07 -8.54 2.80
C ASP A 260 -5.11 -9.65 1.74
N ARG A 261 -5.67 -10.81 2.08
CA ARG A 261 -5.83 -11.92 1.12
C ARG A 261 -6.80 -11.56 0.00
N LYS A 262 -7.87 -10.85 0.32
CA LYS A 262 -8.88 -10.45 -0.66
C LYS A 262 -8.33 -9.40 -1.63
N GLU A 263 -7.56 -8.45 -1.12
CA GLU A 263 -6.80 -7.51 -1.95
C GLU A 263 -5.84 -8.28 -2.88
N ARG A 264 -5.08 -9.24 -2.32
CA ARG A 264 -4.13 -10.04 -3.11
C ARG A 264 -4.82 -10.90 -4.17
N GLU A 265 -5.97 -11.49 -3.86
CA GLU A 265 -6.77 -12.25 -4.81
C GLU A 265 -7.14 -11.38 -6.02
N VAL A 266 -7.66 -10.18 -5.78
CA VAL A 266 -8.01 -9.23 -6.84
C VAL A 266 -6.79 -8.82 -7.66
N GLN A 267 -5.66 -8.51 -7.01
CA GLN A 267 -4.40 -8.21 -7.71
C GLN A 267 -3.93 -9.37 -8.60
N ASN A 268 -3.97 -10.61 -8.09
CA ASN A 268 -3.59 -11.80 -8.85
C ASN A 268 -4.54 -12.01 -10.04
N LEU A 269 -5.85 -11.80 -9.89
CA LEU A 269 -6.82 -11.89 -10.99
C LEU A 269 -6.52 -10.85 -12.08
N ARG A 270 -6.21 -9.60 -11.70
CA ARG A 270 -5.82 -8.54 -12.64
C ARG A 270 -4.51 -8.90 -13.38
N ILE A 271 -3.50 -9.39 -12.66
CA ILE A 271 -2.23 -9.86 -13.26
C ILE A 271 -2.48 -10.97 -14.28
N ILE A 272 -3.34 -11.95 -13.96
CA ILE A 272 -3.69 -13.03 -14.88
C ILE A 272 -4.41 -12.47 -16.11
N ALA A 273 -5.40 -11.59 -15.92
CA ALA A 273 -6.18 -11.02 -17.01
C ALA A 273 -5.31 -10.20 -17.97
N ARG A 274 -4.56 -9.22 -17.45
CA ARG A 274 -3.63 -8.39 -18.24
C ARG A 274 -2.51 -9.20 -18.87
N GLY A 275 -1.97 -10.18 -18.14
CA GLY A 275 -0.94 -11.08 -18.67
C GLY A 275 -1.45 -11.92 -19.84
N LYS A 276 -2.70 -12.39 -19.80
CA LYS A 276 -3.31 -13.13 -20.91
C LYS A 276 -3.62 -12.23 -22.10
N GLU A 277 -4.14 -11.03 -21.87
CA GLU A 277 -4.39 -10.03 -22.93
C GLU A 277 -3.09 -9.62 -23.64
N SER A 278 -2.00 -9.46 -22.87
CA SER A 278 -0.66 -9.17 -23.38
C SER A 278 0.07 -10.40 -23.94
N ALA A 279 -0.59 -11.55 -24.05
CA ALA A 279 -0.04 -12.82 -24.52
C ALA A 279 1.26 -13.26 -23.80
N LEU A 280 1.40 -12.92 -22.51
CA LEU A 280 2.55 -13.34 -21.72
C LEU A 280 2.56 -14.87 -21.54
N PRO A 281 3.74 -15.50 -21.54
CA PRO A 281 3.86 -16.92 -21.23
C PRO A 281 3.29 -17.24 -19.85
N ALA A 282 2.65 -18.42 -19.70
CA ALA A 282 2.02 -18.82 -18.45
C ALA A 282 3.00 -18.89 -17.27
N GLU A 283 4.27 -19.21 -17.52
CA GLU A 283 5.34 -19.21 -16.50
C GLU A 283 5.63 -17.80 -16.00
N VAL A 284 5.74 -16.82 -16.90
CA VAL A 284 5.93 -15.41 -16.53
C VAL A 284 4.76 -14.91 -15.69
N ILE A 285 3.51 -15.21 -16.09
CA ILE A 285 2.33 -14.84 -15.30
C ILE A 285 2.41 -15.45 -13.91
N ARG A 286 2.75 -16.74 -13.80
CA ARG A 286 2.88 -17.44 -12.52
C ARG A 286 3.91 -16.78 -11.60
N ASP A 287 5.04 -16.34 -12.15
CA ASP A 287 6.11 -15.68 -11.40
C ASP A 287 5.75 -14.27 -10.91
N LEU A 288 4.70 -13.66 -11.47
CA LEU A 288 4.16 -12.37 -11.04
C LEU A 288 3.13 -12.53 -9.91
N LEU A 289 2.56 -13.72 -9.71
CA LEU A 289 1.59 -13.96 -8.65
C LEU A 289 2.30 -14.03 -7.29
N VAL A 290 1.58 -13.61 -6.24
CA VAL A 290 1.98 -13.84 -4.85
C VAL A 290 0.85 -14.64 -4.23
N VAL A 291 1.20 -15.84 -3.78
CA VAL A 291 0.32 -16.87 -3.25
C VAL A 291 0.90 -17.45 -1.97
#